data_AF-A0A925HIP8-F1
#
_entry.id   AF-A0A925HIP8-F1
#
_cell.length_a   1.000
_cell.length_b   1.000
_cell.length_c   1.000
_cell.angle_alpha   90.00
_cell.angle_beta   90.00
_cell.angle_gamma   90.00
#
_symmetry.space_group_name_H-M   'P 1'
#
loop_
_entity.id
_entity.type
_entity.pdbx_description
1 polymer ?
#
loop_
_entity_poly.entity_id
_entity_poly.type
_entity_poly.pdbx_seq_one_letter_code
_entity_poly.pdbx_strand_id
1 'polypeptide(L)'
;MRTTYRSGTGIVAKWGGRRAAVVAGAMWALANAALPGCAVGRPAPGTAMARQGDEIVVCGQLFHTGAPVVLWTDPGGYDAYRTEKRFVPWEGAAWSPGSGPETPNRYGLRRVDLSKDEFEQVRGGGWDLATLRRVVSQFVIHYDVCGTSRQCFRVLHDVRGLSVHFMLDIDGTIYQTLDVKERAWHATTSNDCGVGIEIANIGAYPVREDGAVPEVLAEWYGRDDAGPFITLPEWMGDGGVRTAGFVGRPSRAEMVVGEVQGSRLAQYDMTDAQYDSLIKLTATLCTVLPRIECDYPRNDRGELVRAKLDDAALAEYRGLIGHFHITENKTDPGPAFDWERVVRGAKELMETGH
;
A
#
# COMPACT_ATOMS: atom_id res chain seq x y z
N MET A 1 6.49 -18.88 -86.28
CA MET A 1 7.51 -17.94 -86.82
C MET A 1 8.64 -17.86 -85.79
N ARG A 2 9.84 -18.29 -86.19
CA ARG A 2 11.19 -18.10 -85.60
C ARG A 2 11.41 -18.34 -84.08
N THR A 3 12.02 -19.45 -83.68
CA THR A 3 13.48 -19.73 -83.48
C THR A 3 14.08 -19.24 -82.14
N THR A 4 14.66 -20.21 -81.40
CA THR A 4 15.95 -20.17 -80.62
C THR A 4 16.06 -19.30 -79.35
N TYR A 5 16.73 -19.67 -78.24
CA TYR A 5 17.45 -20.88 -77.78
C TYR A 5 17.89 -20.67 -76.31
N ARG A 6 17.93 -21.76 -75.51
CA ARG A 6 18.84 -22.12 -74.37
C ARG A 6 18.99 -21.18 -73.15
N SER A 7 19.22 -21.66 -71.92
CA SER A 7 19.74 -22.95 -71.36
C SER A 7 19.15 -23.14 -69.94
N GLY A 8 18.67 -24.32 -69.49
CA GLY A 8 19.44 -25.54 -69.11
C GLY A 8 20.09 -25.32 -67.73
N THR A 9 19.89 -26.08 -66.65
CA THR A 9 19.84 -27.55 -66.37
C THR A 9 19.66 -27.70 -64.84
N GLY A 10 19.16 -28.76 -64.18
CA GLY A 10 18.71 -30.13 -64.46
C GLY A 10 18.12 -30.67 -63.12
N ILE A 11 17.02 -31.43 -63.09
CA ILE A 11 16.91 -32.91 -63.13
C ILE A 11 17.91 -33.55 -62.14
N VAL A 12 17.52 -34.33 -61.12
CA VAL A 12 17.12 -35.75 -61.22
C VAL A 12 16.27 -36.18 -60.01
N ALA A 13 15.19 -36.91 -60.27
CA ALA A 13 14.56 -37.84 -59.33
C ALA A 13 14.74 -39.27 -59.87
N LYS A 14 15.19 -40.21 -59.01
CA LYS A 14 14.67 -41.59 -58.84
C LYS A 14 15.68 -42.51 -58.13
N TRP A 15 15.10 -43.60 -57.63
CA TRP A 15 15.68 -44.84 -57.07
C TRP A 15 15.98 -44.77 -55.57
N GLY A 16 15.57 -45.70 -54.72
CA GLY A 16 15.03 -47.05 -54.91
C GLY A 16 15.59 -47.95 -53.80
N GLY A 17 14.78 -48.88 -53.28
CA GLY A 17 15.29 -50.11 -52.65
C GLY A 17 15.74 -50.05 -51.19
N ARG A 18 14.94 -50.65 -50.30
CA ARG A 18 15.32 -51.10 -48.95
C ARG A 18 16.30 -52.28 -49.03
N ARG A 19 17.26 -52.37 -48.09
CA ARG A 19 17.53 -53.58 -47.27
C ARG A 19 18.61 -53.38 -46.19
N ALA A 20 18.25 -53.84 -44.99
CA ALA A 20 19.02 -54.55 -43.96
C ALA A 20 20.25 -53.90 -43.27
N ALA A 21 19.99 -53.51 -42.01
CA ALA A 21 20.73 -53.73 -40.76
C ALA A 21 22.22 -54.10 -40.78
N VAL A 22 23.03 -53.28 -40.09
CA VAL A 22 24.16 -53.72 -39.24
C VAL A 22 24.15 -52.89 -37.95
N VAL A 23 24.19 -53.60 -36.82
CA VAL A 23 24.36 -53.08 -35.46
C VAL A 23 25.85 -52.82 -35.24
N ALA A 24 26.22 -51.63 -34.74
CA ALA A 24 27.46 -51.42 -34.01
C ALA A 24 27.31 -50.20 -33.10
N GLY A 25 27.57 -50.41 -31.81
CA GLY A 25 27.26 -49.48 -30.73
C GLY A 25 28.01 -48.15 -30.78
N ALA A 26 27.36 -47.12 -30.22
CA ALA A 26 28.00 -45.88 -29.84
C ALA A 26 27.76 -45.65 -28.34
N MET A 27 28.86 -45.37 -27.66
CA MET A 27 29.01 -45.16 -26.23
C MET A 27 28.07 -44.07 -25.70
N TRP A 28 27.45 -44.34 -24.55
CA TRP A 28 26.84 -43.31 -23.72
C TRP A 28 27.94 -42.42 -23.13
N ALA A 29 28.20 -41.29 -23.76
CA ALA A 29 28.86 -40.18 -23.10
C ALA A 29 27.77 -39.34 -22.41
N LEU A 30 27.61 -39.55 -21.10
CA LEU A 30 26.90 -38.62 -20.22
C LEU A 30 27.65 -37.28 -20.26
N ALA A 31 27.21 -36.37 -21.12
CA ALA A 31 27.60 -34.98 -21.04
C ALA A 31 26.94 -34.39 -19.79
N ASN A 32 27.69 -34.39 -18.69
CA ASN A 32 27.44 -33.47 -17.58
C ASN A 32 27.60 -32.05 -18.12
N ALA A 33 26.51 -31.48 -18.63
CA ALA A 33 26.41 -30.05 -18.85
C ALA A 33 26.36 -29.38 -17.48
N ALA A 34 27.55 -29.15 -16.91
CA ALA A 34 27.71 -28.16 -15.86
C ALA A 34 27.30 -26.81 -16.48
N LEU A 35 26.08 -26.35 -16.17
CA LEU A 35 25.67 -24.99 -16.45
C LEU A 35 26.69 -24.08 -15.77
N PRO A 36 27.43 -23.21 -16.49
CA PRO A 36 28.28 -22.24 -15.83
C PRO A 36 27.34 -21.35 -15.04
N GLY A 37 27.44 -21.41 -13.71
CA GLY A 37 26.81 -20.41 -12.85
C GLY A 37 27.26 -19.06 -13.37
N CYS A 38 26.31 -18.26 -13.87
CA CYS A 38 26.58 -16.92 -14.34
C CYS A 38 27.26 -16.18 -13.19
N ALA A 39 28.58 -15.99 -13.31
CA ALA A 39 29.30 -15.03 -12.50
C ALA A 39 28.77 -13.66 -12.95
N VAL A 40 27.68 -13.22 -12.33
CA VAL A 40 27.20 -11.85 -12.47
C VAL A 40 28.34 -10.98 -11.95
N GLY A 41 29.09 -10.39 -12.88
CA GLY A 41 30.19 -9.50 -12.54
C GLY A 41 29.69 -8.42 -11.60
N ARG A 42 30.54 -7.98 -10.66
CA ARG A 42 30.17 -6.87 -9.77
C ARG A 42 29.72 -5.69 -10.63
N PRO A 43 28.54 -5.11 -10.37
CA PRO A 43 28.08 -3.94 -11.12
C PRO A 43 29.13 -2.83 -11.00
N ALA A 44 29.36 -2.11 -12.10
CA ALA A 44 30.33 -1.02 -12.12
C ALA A 44 29.85 0.11 -11.18
N PRO A 45 30.75 0.81 -10.46
CA PRO A 45 30.38 2.00 -9.71
C PRO A 45 29.59 3.00 -10.58
N GLY A 46 28.45 3.49 -10.07
CA GLY A 46 27.54 4.37 -10.81
C GLY A 46 26.45 3.63 -11.62
N THR A 47 26.44 2.30 -11.64
CA THR A 47 25.33 1.53 -12.23
C THR A 47 24.08 1.73 -11.39
N ALA A 48 23.00 2.23 -12.01
CA ALA A 48 21.74 2.45 -11.33
C ALA A 48 21.09 1.10 -10.93
N MET A 49 20.51 1.07 -9.73
CA MET A 49 19.60 0.00 -9.31
C MET A 49 18.17 0.44 -9.63
N ALA A 50 17.48 -0.34 -10.46
CA ALA A 50 16.08 -0.07 -10.79
C ALA A 50 15.16 -0.67 -9.73
N ARG A 51 14.13 0.09 -9.31
CA ARG A 51 13.00 -0.46 -8.54
C ARG A 51 12.02 -1.16 -9.48
N GLN A 52 11.31 -2.17 -8.98
CA GLN A 52 10.21 -2.81 -9.69
C GLN A 52 8.90 -2.05 -9.49
N GLY A 53 8.82 -1.22 -8.44
CA GLY A 53 7.66 -0.38 -8.16
C GLY A 53 6.61 -1.11 -7.33
N ASP A 54 7.00 -2.15 -6.61
CA ASP A 54 6.16 -2.88 -5.65
C ASP A 54 6.79 -2.99 -4.26
N GLU A 55 7.95 -2.36 -4.08
CA GLU A 55 8.72 -2.44 -2.85
C GLU A 55 8.38 -1.30 -1.89
N ILE A 56 8.20 -1.63 -0.61
CA ILE A 56 8.16 -0.68 0.51
C ILE A 56 9.50 -0.63 1.24
N VAL A 57 9.77 0.45 1.96
CA VAL A 57 10.97 0.64 2.77
C VAL A 57 10.66 0.43 4.26
N VAL A 58 11.41 -0.47 4.91
CA VAL A 58 11.38 -0.67 6.37
C VAL A 58 12.81 -0.66 6.90
N CYS A 59 13.16 0.31 7.73
CA CYS A 59 14.53 0.53 8.22
C CYS A 59 15.56 0.64 7.08
N GLY A 60 15.24 1.39 6.03
CA GLY A 60 16.09 1.55 4.84
C GLY A 60 16.23 0.31 3.96
N GLN A 61 15.55 -0.80 4.27
CA GLN A 61 15.55 -2.03 3.49
C GLN A 61 14.29 -2.12 2.64
N LEU A 62 14.41 -2.63 1.42
CA LEU A 62 13.30 -2.81 0.49
C LEU A 62 12.66 -4.19 0.64
N PHE A 63 11.32 -4.23 0.69
CA PHE A 63 10.53 -5.46 0.77
C PHE A 63 9.44 -5.44 -0.30
N HIS A 64 9.35 -6.51 -1.10
CA HIS A 64 8.28 -6.68 -2.09
C HIS A 64 6.92 -6.82 -1.41
N THR A 65 5.92 -6.14 -1.97
CA THR A 65 4.51 -6.29 -1.59
C THR A 65 3.68 -6.98 -2.65
N GLY A 66 4.09 -6.95 -3.93
CA GLY A 66 3.24 -7.36 -5.05
C GLY A 66 2.07 -6.40 -5.37
N ALA A 67 2.02 -5.24 -4.72
CA ALA A 67 1.09 -4.15 -4.99
C ALA A 67 1.82 -2.97 -5.66
N PRO A 68 1.16 -2.09 -6.43
CA PRO A 68 1.80 -0.90 -6.98
C PRO A 68 2.19 0.09 -5.86
N VAL A 69 3.49 0.37 -5.73
CA VAL A 69 4.07 1.25 -4.70
C VAL A 69 4.87 2.39 -5.32
N VAL A 70 4.61 3.61 -4.85
CA VAL A 70 5.41 4.81 -5.11
C VAL A 70 6.04 5.27 -3.79
N LEU A 71 7.37 5.28 -3.71
CA LEU A 71 8.07 5.83 -2.54
C LEU A 71 8.17 7.35 -2.61
N TRP A 72 8.39 7.97 -1.46
CA TRP A 72 8.75 9.39 -1.37
C TRP A 72 9.98 9.79 -2.22
N THR A 73 10.89 8.86 -2.50
CA THR A 73 12.07 9.09 -3.35
C THR A 73 11.79 8.91 -4.84
N ASP A 74 10.66 8.33 -5.22
CA ASP A 74 10.32 8.13 -6.63
C ASP A 74 9.79 9.44 -7.25
N PRO A 75 9.97 9.63 -8.57
CA PRO A 75 9.32 10.73 -9.28
C PRO A 75 7.80 10.71 -9.08
N GLY A 76 7.25 11.83 -8.58
CA GLY A 76 5.83 11.97 -8.28
C GLY A 76 5.42 11.47 -6.89
N GLY A 77 6.30 10.76 -6.16
CA GLY A 77 6.07 10.32 -4.78
C GLY A 77 5.88 11.48 -3.81
N TYR A 78 5.23 11.20 -2.68
CA TYR A 78 4.94 12.19 -1.64
C TYR A 78 5.98 12.14 -0.52
N ASP A 79 6.74 13.22 -0.33
CA ASP A 79 7.91 13.25 0.55
C ASP A 79 7.64 14.00 1.86
N ALA A 80 7.33 13.24 2.91
CA ALA A 80 7.08 13.78 4.25
C ALA A 80 8.38 14.13 5.01
N TYR A 81 9.55 13.85 4.46
CA TYR A 81 10.83 14.36 4.99
C TYR A 81 11.07 15.82 4.63
N ARG A 82 10.37 16.36 3.61
CA ARG A 82 10.46 17.78 3.25
C ARG A 82 9.87 18.65 4.34
N THR A 83 10.52 19.78 4.59
CA THR A 83 10.04 20.74 5.58
C THR A 83 9.07 21.75 4.97
N GLU A 84 9.28 22.03 3.68
CA GLU A 84 8.49 22.91 2.85
C GLU A 84 7.13 22.29 2.50
N LYS A 85 6.14 23.16 2.31
CA LYS A 85 4.84 22.80 1.74
C LYS A 85 5.01 22.42 0.27
N ARG A 86 4.28 21.39 -0.18
CA ARG A 86 4.40 20.83 -1.53
C ARG A 86 3.55 21.55 -2.57
N PHE A 87 2.35 21.99 -2.19
CA PHE A 87 1.29 22.41 -3.12
C PHE A 87 1.04 23.92 -3.10
N VAL A 88 2.03 24.70 -2.67
CA VAL A 88 2.00 26.17 -2.69
C VAL A 88 3.21 26.71 -3.48
N PRO A 89 3.14 27.95 -4.00
CA PRO A 89 4.30 28.60 -4.60
C PRO A 89 5.49 28.67 -3.64
N TRP A 90 6.70 28.69 -4.21
CA TRP A 90 7.95 28.63 -3.45
C TRP A 90 8.06 29.74 -2.38
N GLU A 91 7.59 30.94 -2.70
CA GLU A 91 7.61 32.11 -1.82
C GLU A 91 6.80 31.89 -0.53
N GLY A 92 5.83 30.97 -0.53
CA GLY A 92 5.00 30.61 0.62
C GLY A 92 5.23 29.19 1.14
N ALA A 93 6.23 28.48 0.61
CA ALA A 93 6.44 27.06 0.91
C ALA A 93 7.21 26.83 2.21
N ALA A 94 8.03 27.79 2.65
CA ALA A 94 8.87 27.65 3.83
C ALA A 94 8.04 27.43 5.11
N TRP A 95 8.53 26.58 6.00
CA TRP A 95 7.99 26.44 7.34
C TRP A 95 8.28 27.68 8.17
N SER A 96 7.34 28.07 9.04
CA SER A 96 7.55 29.11 10.04
C SER A 96 6.97 28.72 11.40
N PRO A 97 7.58 29.16 12.52
CA PRO A 97 7.03 28.93 13.85
C PRO A 97 5.58 29.42 13.97
N GLY A 98 4.71 28.61 14.57
CA GLY A 98 3.28 28.94 14.75
C GLY A 98 2.39 28.63 13.55
N SER A 99 2.92 28.15 12.42
CA SER A 99 2.15 27.75 11.23
C SER A 99 1.85 26.24 11.15
N GLY A 100 2.08 25.51 12.24
CA GLY A 100 1.95 24.05 12.28
C GLY A 100 2.74 23.45 13.45
N PRO A 101 3.50 22.37 13.23
CA PRO A 101 4.21 21.69 14.30
C PRO A 101 5.36 22.54 14.85
N GLU A 102 5.75 22.26 16.10
CA GLU A 102 6.77 23.03 16.83
C GLU A 102 8.14 23.04 16.13
N THR A 103 8.42 21.98 15.37
CA THR A 103 9.62 21.87 14.53
C THR A 103 9.21 21.74 13.05
N PRO A 104 10.10 22.02 12.09
CA PRO A 104 9.79 21.83 10.68
C PRO A 104 9.43 20.38 10.29
N ASN A 105 9.88 19.40 11.09
CA ASN A 105 9.56 17.99 10.88
C ASN A 105 8.11 17.69 11.29
N ARG A 106 7.47 16.81 10.51
CA ARG A 106 6.09 16.32 10.75
C ARG A 106 6.07 14.88 11.25
N TYR A 107 7.21 14.40 11.72
CA TYR A 107 7.47 13.05 12.21
C TYR A 107 8.53 13.16 13.31
N GLY A 108 8.84 12.05 13.98
CA GLY A 108 9.96 12.02 14.93
C GLY A 108 10.48 10.63 15.21
N LEU A 109 11.21 10.51 16.32
CA LEU A 109 11.67 9.22 16.82
C LEU A 109 10.55 8.54 17.63
N ARG A 110 10.36 7.23 17.44
CA ARG A 110 9.38 6.44 18.21
C ARG A 110 9.73 6.48 19.70
N ARG A 111 8.77 6.83 20.54
CA ARG A 111 8.90 6.89 22.00
C ARG A 111 8.37 5.59 22.60
N VAL A 112 9.17 4.55 22.44
CA VAL A 112 8.87 3.17 22.86
C VAL A 112 9.89 2.74 23.91
N ASP A 113 9.63 1.59 24.54
CA ASP A 113 10.49 1.04 25.59
C ASP A 113 11.83 0.52 25.02
N LEU A 114 12.76 1.46 24.83
CA LEU A 114 14.15 1.23 24.50
C LEU A 114 15.00 1.42 25.75
N SER A 115 16.00 0.56 25.93
CA SER A 115 17.09 0.86 26.87
C SER A 115 17.81 2.15 26.44
N LYS A 116 18.54 2.77 27.38
CA LYS A 116 19.31 3.99 27.09
C LYS A 116 20.29 3.80 25.94
N ASP A 117 20.95 2.65 25.87
CA ASP A 117 21.95 2.35 24.83
C ASP A 117 21.28 2.13 23.46
N GLU A 118 20.13 1.43 23.43
CA GLU A 118 19.34 1.28 22.21
C GLU A 118 18.82 2.63 21.70
N PHE A 119 18.34 3.49 22.60
CA PHE A 119 17.91 4.84 22.23
C PHE A 119 19.06 5.66 21.62
N GLU A 120 20.25 5.60 22.23
CA GLU A 120 21.45 6.26 21.73
C GLU A 120 21.89 5.72 20.35
N GLN A 121 21.84 4.41 20.16
CA GLN A 121 22.11 3.76 18.87
C GLN A 121 21.09 4.20 17.81
N VAL A 122 19.80 4.15 18.14
CA VAL A 122 18.73 4.50 17.21
C VAL A 122 18.76 5.97 16.82
N ARG A 123 18.96 6.88 17.79
CA ARG A 123 18.99 8.32 17.49
C ARG A 123 20.22 8.77 16.70
N GLY A 124 21.35 8.07 16.85
CA GLY A 124 22.63 8.45 16.23
C GLY A 124 22.98 7.64 14.98
N GLY A 125 22.63 6.35 14.95
CA GLY A 125 22.94 5.38 13.89
C GLY A 125 21.73 4.87 13.12
N GLY A 126 20.51 5.24 13.54
CA GLY A 126 19.26 4.81 12.92
C GLY A 126 18.73 3.48 13.46
N TRP A 127 17.50 3.16 13.09
CA TRP A 127 16.86 1.90 13.43
C TRP A 127 17.45 0.74 12.62
N ASP A 128 17.78 -0.36 13.30
CA ASP A 128 17.89 -1.67 12.66
C ASP A 128 16.53 -2.40 12.69
N LEU A 129 16.40 -3.39 11.80
CA LEU A 129 15.15 -4.13 11.62
C LEU A 129 14.79 -4.98 12.85
N ALA A 130 15.78 -5.54 13.57
CA ALA A 130 15.50 -6.40 14.72
C ALA A 130 14.92 -5.57 15.88
N THR A 131 15.47 -4.39 16.13
CA THR A 131 14.94 -3.45 17.13
C THR A 131 13.54 -2.96 16.73
N LEU A 132 13.31 -2.61 15.47
CA LEU A 132 11.99 -2.15 15.01
C LEU A 132 10.91 -3.24 15.16
N ARG A 133 11.23 -4.49 14.80
CA ARG A 133 10.35 -5.67 14.95
C ARG A 133 9.89 -5.89 16.40
N ARG A 134 10.68 -5.47 17.39
CA ARG A 134 10.34 -5.61 18.82
C ARG A 134 9.35 -4.56 19.30
N VAL A 135 9.27 -3.39 18.66
CA VAL A 135 8.55 -2.24 19.21
C VAL A 135 7.31 -1.83 18.40
N VAL A 136 7.28 -2.14 17.11
CA VAL A 136 6.11 -1.87 16.28
C VAL A 136 5.14 -3.04 16.38
N SER A 137 3.92 -2.76 16.86
CA SER A 137 2.90 -3.78 17.12
C SER A 137 1.53 -3.47 16.53
N GLN A 138 1.31 -2.27 15.99
CA GLN A 138 0.00 -1.88 15.47
C GLN A 138 0.08 -1.46 14.01
N PHE A 139 -0.93 -1.85 13.22
CA PHE A 139 -1.19 -1.27 11.90
C PHE A 139 -2.51 -0.53 11.93
N VAL A 140 -2.43 0.80 11.98
CA VAL A 140 -3.56 1.69 12.17
C VAL A 140 -4.19 2.05 10.82
N ILE A 141 -5.48 1.75 10.70
CA ILE A 141 -6.27 1.94 9.49
C ILE A 141 -7.11 3.21 9.61
N HIS A 142 -6.93 4.12 8.66
CA HIS A 142 -7.67 5.36 8.52
C HIS A 142 -8.38 5.43 7.15
N TYR A 143 -9.46 6.22 7.07
CA TYR A 143 -9.85 6.85 5.82
C TYR A 143 -9.43 8.32 5.85
N ASP A 144 -9.21 8.91 4.68
CA ASP A 144 -8.61 10.24 4.58
C ASP A 144 -9.61 11.41 4.61
N VAL A 145 -10.90 11.18 4.35
CA VAL A 145 -11.92 12.24 4.14
C VAL A 145 -11.54 13.19 2.97
N CYS A 146 -10.61 12.78 2.13
CA CYS A 146 -10.02 13.58 1.06
C CYS A 146 -10.30 12.98 -0.33
N GLY A 147 -10.58 11.68 -0.41
CA GLY A 147 -10.99 10.99 -1.62
C GLY A 147 -9.87 10.69 -2.62
N THR A 148 -8.65 11.21 -2.40
CA THR A 148 -7.44 10.89 -3.17
C THR A 148 -6.19 11.07 -2.31
N SER A 149 -5.15 10.27 -2.60
CA SER A 149 -3.86 10.37 -1.89
C SER A 149 -3.21 11.74 -2.06
N ARG A 150 -3.37 12.40 -3.21
CA ARG A 150 -2.86 13.76 -3.46
C ARG A 150 -3.44 14.78 -2.50
N GLN A 151 -4.76 14.77 -2.35
CA GLN A 151 -5.45 15.70 -1.47
C GLN A 151 -5.16 15.37 0.00
N CYS A 152 -5.11 14.08 0.35
CA CYS A 152 -4.71 13.62 1.68
C CYS A 152 -3.32 14.17 2.07
N PHE A 153 -2.31 13.99 1.21
CA PHE A 153 -0.97 14.51 1.46
C PHE A 153 -0.97 16.02 1.64
N ARG A 154 -1.73 16.76 0.82
CA ARG A 154 -1.85 18.22 0.97
C ARG A 154 -2.41 18.59 2.35
N VAL A 155 -3.47 17.93 2.79
CA VAL A 155 -4.11 18.22 4.07
C VAL A 155 -3.16 17.87 5.23
N LEU A 156 -2.56 16.69 5.23
CA LEU A 156 -1.64 16.27 6.29
C LEU A 156 -0.39 17.17 6.31
N HIS A 157 0.29 17.33 5.17
CA HIS A 157 1.58 17.98 5.08
C HIS A 157 1.48 19.51 5.09
N ASP A 158 0.71 20.09 4.17
CA ASP A 158 0.73 21.54 3.94
C ASP A 158 -0.17 22.30 4.92
N VAL A 159 -1.23 21.65 5.42
CA VAL A 159 -2.28 22.31 6.21
C VAL A 159 -2.20 21.95 7.68
N ARG A 160 -2.16 20.65 8.01
CA ARG A 160 -2.30 20.18 9.40
C ARG A 160 -0.98 19.95 10.12
N GLY A 161 0.13 19.81 9.40
CA GLY A 161 1.42 19.49 10.02
C GLY A 161 1.52 18.07 10.56
N LEU A 162 0.80 17.13 9.94
CA LEU A 162 0.75 15.71 10.28
C LEU A 162 1.44 14.87 9.21
N SER A 163 1.57 13.57 9.48
CA SER A 163 2.16 12.60 8.56
C SER A 163 1.56 11.22 8.75
N VAL A 164 1.72 10.37 7.74
CA VAL A 164 1.33 8.96 7.77
C VAL A 164 2.38 8.14 7.00
N HIS A 165 2.55 6.87 7.35
CA HIS A 165 3.52 6.02 6.64
C HIS A 165 3.07 5.72 5.21
N PHE A 166 1.80 5.34 5.05
CA PHE A 166 1.22 4.95 3.77
C PHE A 166 -0.04 5.76 3.46
N MET A 167 -0.28 6.03 2.18
CA MET A 167 -1.57 6.43 1.65
C MET A 167 -1.97 5.44 0.57
N LEU A 168 -3.26 5.12 0.44
CA LEU A 168 -3.78 4.18 -0.54
C LEU A 168 -4.82 4.86 -1.41
N ASP A 169 -4.48 5.10 -2.67
CA ASP A 169 -5.35 5.81 -3.61
C ASP A 169 -6.49 4.93 -4.15
N ILE A 170 -7.50 5.55 -4.77
CA ILE A 170 -8.71 4.85 -5.23
C ILE A 170 -8.44 3.75 -6.28
N ASP A 171 -7.32 3.86 -7.00
CA ASP A 171 -6.87 2.89 -8.00
C ASP A 171 -5.99 1.77 -7.44
N GLY A 172 -5.81 1.72 -6.12
CA GLY A 172 -4.97 0.73 -5.45
C GLY A 172 -3.49 1.12 -5.36
N THR A 173 -3.07 2.28 -5.88
CA THR A 173 -1.67 2.73 -5.73
C THR A 173 -1.36 3.04 -4.27
N ILE A 174 -0.32 2.41 -3.74
CA ILE A 174 0.24 2.72 -2.42
C ILE A 174 1.29 3.82 -2.58
N TYR A 175 1.15 4.92 -1.84
CA TYR A 175 2.19 5.91 -1.66
C TYR A 175 2.80 5.76 -0.28
N GLN A 176 4.09 5.42 -0.20
CA GLN A 176 4.82 5.45 1.06
C GLN A 176 5.50 6.82 1.24
N THR A 177 5.16 7.54 2.31
CA THR A 177 5.67 8.92 2.51
C THR A 177 6.81 9.02 3.50
N LEU A 178 6.96 8.01 4.35
CA LEU A 178 8.01 7.86 5.36
C LEU A 178 8.49 6.42 5.43
N ASP A 179 9.76 6.22 5.80
CA ASP A 179 10.24 4.91 6.23
C ASP A 179 9.44 4.46 7.47
N VAL A 180 9.08 3.17 7.54
CA VAL A 180 8.32 2.60 8.67
C VAL A 180 9.03 2.77 10.02
N LYS A 181 10.35 2.99 10.01
CA LYS A 181 11.10 3.30 11.24
C LYS A 181 10.70 4.61 11.91
N GLU A 182 10.19 5.58 11.15
CA GLU A 182 9.82 6.88 11.68
C GLU A 182 8.60 6.78 12.58
N ARG A 183 8.43 7.77 13.46
CA ARG A 183 7.19 7.99 14.18
C ARG A 183 6.35 9.00 13.41
N ALA A 184 5.47 8.53 12.53
CA ALA A 184 4.46 9.37 11.90
C ALA A 184 3.46 9.92 12.94
N TRP A 185 2.80 11.02 12.64
CA TRP A 185 1.84 11.68 13.53
C TRP A 185 0.41 11.54 12.99
N HIS A 186 -0.20 10.38 13.19
CA HIS A 186 -1.50 10.01 12.63
C HIS A 186 -2.54 9.54 13.67
N ALA A 187 -2.10 8.90 14.76
CA ALA A 187 -2.98 8.16 15.67
C ALA A 187 -2.66 8.38 17.16
N THR A 188 -2.43 9.64 17.55
CA THR A 188 -2.28 10.07 18.96
C THR A 188 -1.37 9.18 19.82
N THR A 189 -1.93 8.33 20.69
CA THR A 189 -1.25 7.42 21.62
C THR A 189 -0.63 6.22 20.93
N SER A 190 -1.16 5.81 19.77
CA SER A 190 -0.61 4.70 18.96
C SER A 190 0.51 5.13 18.00
N ASN A 191 0.87 6.43 17.93
CA ASN A 191 1.96 6.89 17.06
C ASN A 191 3.29 6.18 17.36
N ASP A 192 3.53 5.81 18.61
CA ASP A 192 4.81 5.26 19.06
C ASP A 192 5.04 3.81 18.59
N CYS A 193 4.00 2.97 18.65
CA CYS A 193 4.05 1.54 18.26
C CYS A 193 3.33 1.24 16.94
N GLY A 194 2.72 2.24 16.30
CA GLY A 194 1.89 2.11 15.11
C GLY A 194 2.61 2.40 13.80
N VAL A 195 2.20 1.67 12.77
CA VAL A 195 2.32 2.05 11.35
C VAL A 195 0.95 2.53 10.92
N GLY A 196 0.87 3.55 10.08
CA GLY A 196 -0.41 4.17 9.69
C GLY A 196 -0.64 4.09 8.20
N ILE A 197 -1.90 3.89 7.80
CA ILE A 197 -2.34 4.05 6.41
C ILE A 197 -3.58 4.96 6.34
N GLU A 198 -3.55 5.92 5.41
CA GLU A 198 -4.71 6.74 5.04
C GLU A 198 -5.29 6.23 3.72
N ILE A 199 -6.52 5.70 3.75
CA ILE A 199 -7.18 5.15 2.57
C ILE A 199 -8.06 6.23 1.94
N ALA A 200 -7.90 6.45 0.63
CA ALA A 200 -8.69 7.39 -0.14
C ALA A 200 -10.18 7.02 -0.11
N ASN A 201 -10.94 7.73 0.73
CA ASN A 201 -12.38 7.55 0.90
C ASN A 201 -12.92 8.79 1.63
N ILE A 202 -14.03 9.34 1.13
CA ILE A 202 -14.60 10.57 1.72
C ILE A 202 -15.27 10.36 3.07
N GLY A 203 -15.28 9.12 3.58
CA GLY A 203 -15.56 8.80 4.96
C GLY A 203 -17.00 8.39 5.21
N ALA A 204 -17.31 8.26 6.50
CA ALA A 204 -18.61 7.85 7.00
C ALA A 204 -19.34 9.04 7.62
N TYR A 205 -20.64 9.16 7.35
CA TYR A 205 -21.43 10.30 7.82
C TYR A 205 -22.68 9.86 8.59
N PRO A 206 -23.13 10.63 9.60
CA PRO A 206 -24.33 10.30 10.35
C PRO A 206 -25.57 10.14 9.47
N VAL A 207 -26.32 9.07 9.70
CA VAL A 207 -27.66 8.89 9.12
C VAL A 207 -28.63 9.79 9.88
N ARG A 208 -29.40 10.59 9.16
CA ARG A 208 -30.42 11.47 9.76
C ARG A 208 -31.58 10.66 10.33
N GLU A 209 -32.34 11.23 11.27
CA GLU A 209 -33.49 10.57 11.90
C GLU A 209 -34.57 10.16 10.89
N ASP A 210 -34.72 10.94 9.81
CA ASP A 210 -35.63 10.66 8.68
C ASP A 210 -35.10 9.56 7.74
N GLY A 211 -33.94 8.98 8.04
CA GLY A 211 -33.26 7.95 7.23
C GLY A 211 -32.47 8.52 6.04
N ALA A 212 -32.46 9.84 5.83
CA ALA A 212 -31.71 10.44 4.75
C ALA A 212 -30.20 10.44 5.02
N VAL A 213 -29.43 10.24 3.96
CA VAL A 213 -27.97 10.27 3.98
C VAL A 213 -27.47 11.65 3.55
N PRO A 214 -26.37 12.18 4.11
CA PRO A 214 -25.87 13.50 3.75
C PRO A 214 -25.53 13.68 2.27
N GLU A 215 -25.85 14.87 1.74
CA GLU A 215 -25.67 15.25 0.32
C GLU A 215 -24.24 15.10 -0.18
N VAL A 216 -23.24 15.25 0.69
CA VAL A 216 -21.83 15.02 0.36
C VAL A 216 -21.58 13.63 -0.24
N LEU A 217 -22.31 12.59 0.19
CA LEU A 217 -22.18 11.25 -0.41
C LEU A 217 -22.75 11.21 -1.84
N ALA A 218 -23.70 12.07 -2.19
CA ALA A 218 -24.24 12.17 -3.54
C ALA A 218 -23.33 13.00 -4.47
N GLU A 219 -22.61 14.00 -3.94
CA GLU A 219 -21.64 14.79 -4.70
C GLU A 219 -20.44 13.97 -5.17
N TRP A 220 -20.03 12.99 -4.34
CA TRP A 220 -18.85 12.16 -4.57
C TRP A 220 -19.13 10.84 -5.26
N TYR A 221 -20.39 10.47 -5.47
CA TYR A 221 -20.77 9.20 -6.08
C TYR A 221 -21.87 9.38 -7.12
N GLY A 222 -21.50 9.22 -8.39
CA GLY A 222 -22.44 9.07 -9.50
C GLY A 222 -23.00 7.65 -9.56
N ARG A 223 -23.99 7.43 -10.45
CA ARG A 223 -24.56 6.10 -10.73
C ARG A 223 -24.75 5.91 -12.23
N ASP A 224 -24.46 4.70 -12.70
CA ASP A 224 -24.76 4.22 -14.05
C ASP A 224 -25.34 2.80 -14.00
N ASP A 225 -25.50 2.15 -15.15
CA ASP A 225 -26.05 0.79 -15.26
C ASP A 225 -25.22 -0.28 -14.51
N ALA A 226 -23.95 0.02 -14.20
CA ALA A 226 -23.07 -0.87 -13.45
C ALA A 226 -23.03 -0.56 -11.93
N GLY A 227 -23.78 0.44 -11.48
CA GLY A 227 -23.89 0.83 -10.06
C GLY A 227 -23.19 2.15 -9.73
N PRO A 228 -22.91 2.43 -8.44
CA PRO A 228 -22.24 3.66 -8.07
C PRO A 228 -20.78 3.68 -8.55
N PHE A 229 -20.29 4.88 -8.82
CA PHE A 229 -18.89 5.15 -9.13
C PHE A 229 -18.45 6.46 -8.46
N ILE A 230 -17.18 6.54 -8.11
CA ILE A 230 -16.57 7.73 -7.51
C ILE A 230 -16.52 8.84 -8.56
N THR A 231 -17.10 9.98 -8.23
CA THR A 231 -16.99 11.22 -9.00
C THR A 231 -16.07 12.17 -8.23
N LEU A 232 -14.93 12.51 -8.82
CA LEU A 232 -14.07 13.54 -8.24
C LEU A 232 -14.67 14.93 -8.49
N PRO A 233 -14.73 15.81 -7.48
CA PRO A 233 -15.13 17.20 -7.68
C PRO A 233 -14.27 17.89 -8.74
N GLU A 234 -14.88 18.76 -9.56
CA GLU A 234 -14.21 19.42 -10.69
C GLU A 234 -12.90 20.12 -10.31
N TRP A 235 -12.86 20.75 -9.13
CA TRP A 235 -11.68 21.46 -8.63
C TRP A 235 -10.48 20.55 -8.33
N MET A 236 -10.69 19.23 -8.23
CA MET A 236 -9.62 18.25 -8.07
C MET A 236 -8.96 17.85 -9.40
N GLY A 237 -9.57 18.16 -10.55
CA GLY A 237 -9.12 17.67 -11.84
C GLY A 237 -9.12 16.14 -11.88
N ASP A 238 -7.98 15.53 -12.23
CA ASP A 238 -7.78 14.07 -12.21
C ASP A 238 -7.52 13.49 -10.80
N GLY A 239 -7.51 14.34 -9.77
CA GLY A 239 -7.24 13.92 -8.39
C GLY A 239 -5.81 13.45 -8.13
N GLY A 240 -4.92 13.46 -9.13
CA GLY A 240 -3.62 12.80 -9.06
C GLY A 240 -3.68 11.27 -9.11
N VAL A 241 -4.81 10.68 -9.53
CA VAL A 241 -4.95 9.24 -9.68
C VAL A 241 -4.00 8.76 -10.77
N ARG A 242 -3.18 7.75 -10.45
CA ARG A 242 -2.05 7.35 -11.30
C ARG A 242 -2.52 6.57 -12.53
N THR A 243 -3.57 5.77 -12.38
CA THR A 243 -4.16 4.99 -13.48
C THR A 243 -5.05 5.89 -14.33
N ALA A 244 -4.56 6.23 -15.54
CA ALA A 244 -5.28 7.12 -16.45
C ALA A 244 -6.67 6.56 -16.81
N GLY A 245 -7.70 7.40 -16.65
CA GLY A 245 -9.09 7.03 -16.95
C GLY A 245 -9.69 6.00 -15.98
N PHE A 246 -9.09 5.79 -14.81
CA PHE A 246 -9.63 4.88 -13.80
C PHE A 246 -10.99 5.35 -13.29
N VAL A 247 -11.94 4.41 -13.23
CA VAL A 247 -13.28 4.64 -12.67
C VAL A 247 -13.39 3.81 -11.39
N GLY A 248 -13.22 4.48 -10.25
CA GLY A 248 -13.34 3.83 -8.95
C GLY A 248 -14.78 3.46 -8.66
N ARG A 249 -15.03 2.20 -8.28
CA ARG A 249 -16.35 1.71 -7.87
C ARG A 249 -16.27 1.08 -6.48
N PRO A 250 -17.19 1.41 -5.56
CA PRO A 250 -17.33 0.69 -4.31
C PRO A 250 -17.48 -0.81 -4.54
N SER A 251 -16.75 -1.63 -3.78
CA SER A 251 -16.82 -3.09 -3.89
C SER A 251 -18.23 -3.62 -3.59
N ARG A 252 -18.91 -3.03 -2.59
CA ARG A 252 -20.36 -3.17 -2.40
C ARG A 252 -21.08 -1.98 -3.03
N ALA A 253 -21.95 -2.27 -4.00
CA ALA A 253 -22.74 -1.26 -4.71
C ALA A 253 -23.76 -0.55 -3.80
N GLU A 254 -24.27 -1.24 -2.79
CA GLU A 254 -25.14 -0.63 -1.79
C GLU A 254 -24.31 0.04 -0.70
N MET A 255 -24.78 1.23 -0.29
CA MET A 255 -24.15 1.97 0.78
C MET A 255 -24.27 1.18 2.09
N VAL A 256 -23.15 1.09 2.82
CA VAL A 256 -23.11 0.35 4.08
C VAL A 256 -23.54 1.28 5.20
N VAL A 257 -24.54 0.84 5.96
CA VAL A 257 -24.98 1.52 7.19
C VAL A 257 -24.61 0.65 8.38
N GLY A 258 -23.88 1.23 9.34
CA GLY A 258 -23.46 0.51 10.54
C GLY A 258 -23.18 1.46 11.70
N GLU A 259 -23.12 0.90 12.90
CA GLU A 259 -22.82 1.66 14.12
C GLU A 259 -21.31 1.74 14.37
N VAL A 260 -20.79 2.91 14.71
CA VAL A 260 -19.42 3.11 15.20
C VAL A 260 -19.49 4.13 16.34
N GLN A 261 -18.89 3.82 17.50
CA GLN A 261 -18.98 4.65 18.71
C GLN A 261 -20.43 5.02 19.09
N GLY A 262 -21.37 4.09 18.97
CA GLY A 262 -22.80 4.33 19.24
C GLY A 262 -23.51 5.22 18.21
N SER A 263 -22.81 5.69 17.17
CA SER A 263 -23.37 6.53 16.11
C SER A 263 -23.66 5.70 14.87
N ARG A 264 -24.87 5.82 14.31
CA ARG A 264 -25.25 5.16 13.07
C ARG A 264 -24.72 5.96 11.88
N LEU A 265 -23.78 5.38 11.15
CA LEU A 265 -23.09 6.02 10.04
C LEU A 265 -23.40 5.31 8.72
N ALA A 266 -23.41 6.07 7.64
CA ALA A 266 -23.49 5.59 6.27
C ALA A 266 -22.18 5.90 5.53
N GLN A 267 -21.71 4.92 4.76
CA GLN A 267 -20.43 5.00 4.04
C GLN A 267 -20.50 4.14 2.77
N TYR A 268 -19.97 4.66 1.66
CA TYR A 268 -19.68 3.83 0.49
C TYR A 268 -18.36 3.07 0.69
N ASP A 269 -18.35 1.83 0.23
CA ASP A 269 -17.21 0.93 0.35
C ASP A 269 -15.98 1.41 -0.42
N MET A 270 -14.81 0.87 -0.05
CA MET A 270 -13.57 1.00 -0.82
C MET A 270 -13.66 0.25 -2.15
N THR A 271 -12.76 0.56 -3.09
CA THR A 271 -12.66 -0.15 -4.37
C THR A 271 -12.00 -1.52 -4.20
N ASP A 272 -12.24 -2.43 -5.14
CA ASP A 272 -11.54 -3.73 -5.14
C ASP A 272 -10.02 -3.59 -5.30
N ALA A 273 -9.55 -2.58 -6.03
CA ALA A 273 -8.13 -2.29 -6.19
C ALA A 273 -7.50 -1.83 -4.87
N GLN A 274 -8.23 -1.04 -4.07
CA GLN A 274 -7.81 -0.69 -2.71
C GLN A 274 -7.69 -1.92 -1.83
N TYR A 275 -8.70 -2.80 -1.82
CA TYR A 275 -8.65 -4.02 -1.02
C TYR A 275 -7.50 -4.95 -1.43
N ASP A 276 -7.25 -5.15 -2.73
CA ASP A 276 -6.15 -5.97 -3.23
C ASP A 276 -4.79 -5.47 -2.71
N SER A 277 -4.50 -4.19 -2.89
CA SER A 277 -3.26 -3.58 -2.41
C SER A 277 -3.16 -3.57 -0.88
N LEU A 278 -4.26 -3.32 -0.17
CA LEU A 278 -4.27 -3.32 1.29
C LEU A 278 -4.02 -4.72 1.87
N ILE A 279 -4.58 -5.77 1.26
CA ILE A 279 -4.32 -7.17 1.63
C ILE A 279 -2.82 -7.48 1.52
N LYS A 280 -2.21 -7.13 0.39
CA LYS A 280 -0.79 -7.34 0.11
C LYS A 280 0.13 -6.55 1.05
N LEU A 281 -0.19 -5.28 1.29
CA LEU A 281 0.54 -4.45 2.25
C LEU A 281 0.41 -5.01 3.68
N THR A 282 -0.79 -5.45 4.07
CA THR A 282 -1.04 -6.06 5.39
C THR A 282 -0.21 -7.33 5.56
N ALA A 283 -0.25 -8.25 4.59
CA ALA A 283 0.56 -9.47 4.61
C ALA A 283 2.06 -9.16 4.73
N THR A 284 2.53 -8.16 3.98
CA THR A 284 3.93 -7.72 4.02
C THR A 284 4.31 -7.18 5.40
N LEU A 285 3.51 -6.27 5.96
CA LEU A 285 3.79 -5.67 7.26
C LEU A 285 3.73 -6.70 8.38
N CYS A 286 2.72 -7.59 8.41
CA CYS A 286 2.64 -8.68 9.39
C CYS A 286 3.82 -9.66 9.28
N THR A 287 4.33 -9.91 8.07
CA THR A 287 5.50 -10.78 7.85
C THR A 287 6.80 -10.11 8.28
N VAL A 288 7.00 -8.84 7.91
CA VAL A 288 8.23 -8.11 8.20
C VAL A 288 8.29 -7.65 9.67
N LEU A 289 7.15 -7.35 10.27
CA LEU A 289 6.99 -6.84 11.64
C LEU A 289 6.02 -7.74 12.42
N PRO A 290 6.46 -8.92 12.89
CA PRO A 290 5.59 -9.99 13.40
C PRO A 290 4.85 -9.66 14.71
N ARG A 291 5.17 -8.54 15.35
CA ARG A 291 4.37 -8.01 16.47
C ARG A 291 3.07 -7.35 16.02
N ILE A 292 2.91 -7.05 14.73
CA ILE A 292 1.63 -6.74 14.11
C ILE A 292 1.00 -8.09 13.77
N GLU A 293 0.22 -8.63 14.70
CA GLU A 293 -0.56 -9.84 14.45
C GLU A 293 -1.56 -9.58 13.32
N CYS A 294 -1.72 -10.53 12.40
CA CYS A 294 -2.68 -10.39 11.30
C CYS A 294 -4.09 -10.66 11.83
N ASP A 295 -4.58 -9.77 12.69
CA ASP A 295 -5.92 -9.83 13.26
C ASP A 295 -6.39 -8.44 13.69
N TYR A 296 -7.67 -8.31 14.06
CA TYR A 296 -8.29 -7.08 14.52
C TYR A 296 -9.12 -7.29 15.80
N PRO A 297 -9.48 -6.22 16.54
CA PRO A 297 -10.21 -6.37 17.80
C PRO A 297 -11.59 -6.98 17.61
N ARG A 298 -11.86 -8.10 18.29
CA ARG A 298 -13.17 -8.76 18.34
C ARG A 298 -13.66 -8.88 19.78
N ASN A 299 -14.97 -8.81 19.97
CA ASN A 299 -15.61 -9.07 21.26
C ASN A 299 -15.65 -10.58 21.57
N ASP A 300 -16.17 -10.97 22.74
CA ASP A 300 -16.29 -12.37 23.16
C ASP A 300 -17.15 -13.25 22.23
N ARG A 301 -17.93 -12.64 21.32
CA ARG A 301 -18.73 -13.34 20.30
C ARG A 301 -18.01 -13.49 18.96
N GLY A 302 -16.76 -13.01 18.86
CA GLY A 302 -16.01 -12.98 17.61
C GLY A 302 -16.44 -11.88 16.64
N GLU A 303 -17.25 -10.91 17.09
CA GLU A 303 -17.68 -9.79 16.26
C GLU A 303 -16.69 -8.62 16.39
N LEU A 304 -16.48 -7.85 15.32
CA LEU A 304 -15.67 -6.63 15.36
C LEU A 304 -16.11 -5.71 16.52
N VAL A 305 -15.15 -5.29 17.35
CA VAL A 305 -15.37 -4.19 18.29
C VAL A 305 -15.50 -2.90 17.47
N ARG A 306 -16.57 -2.13 17.65
CA ARG A 306 -16.84 -0.90 16.87
C ARG A 306 -16.74 0.37 17.72
N ALA A 307 -15.95 0.31 18.79
CA ALA A 307 -15.78 1.37 19.76
C ALA A 307 -14.32 1.48 20.21
N LYS A 308 -14.00 2.55 20.95
CA LYS A 308 -12.71 2.72 21.60
C LYS A 308 -12.42 1.51 22.50
N LEU A 309 -11.22 0.94 22.40
CA LEU A 309 -10.73 -0.01 23.39
C LEU A 309 -10.45 0.72 24.70
N ASP A 310 -10.58 0.01 25.82
CA ASP A 310 -10.08 0.54 27.08
C ASP A 310 -8.55 0.76 26.99
N ASP A 311 -8.03 1.71 27.78
CA ASP A 311 -6.63 2.14 27.64
C ASP A 311 -5.63 1.01 27.94
N ALA A 312 -6.00 0.05 28.81
CA ALA A 312 -5.14 -1.09 29.13
C ALA A 312 -5.10 -2.10 27.98
N ALA A 313 -6.25 -2.43 27.40
CA ALA A 313 -6.36 -3.27 26.22
C ALA A 313 -5.63 -2.63 25.03
N LEU A 314 -5.81 -1.33 24.79
CA LEU A 314 -5.14 -0.60 23.73
C LEU A 314 -3.60 -0.62 23.86
N ALA A 315 -3.09 -0.45 25.09
CA ALA A 315 -1.65 -0.44 25.37
C ALA A 315 -0.98 -1.79 25.04
N GLU A 316 -1.69 -2.91 25.27
CA GLU A 316 -1.19 -4.25 25.01
C GLU A 316 -1.54 -4.77 23.61
N TYR A 317 -2.41 -4.06 22.88
CA TYR A 317 -2.96 -4.55 21.61
C TYR A 317 -1.89 -4.71 20.52
N ARG A 318 -1.98 -5.83 19.80
CA ARG A 318 -1.12 -6.25 18.70
C ARG A 318 -1.98 -6.57 17.49
N GLY A 319 -1.68 -5.94 16.36
CA GLY A 319 -2.31 -6.23 15.08
C GLY A 319 -2.92 -5.02 14.38
N LEU A 320 -3.88 -5.28 13.49
CA LEU A 320 -4.60 -4.24 12.78
C LEU A 320 -5.58 -3.57 13.73
N ILE A 321 -5.70 -2.25 13.62
CA ILE A 321 -6.56 -1.46 14.50
C ILE A 321 -7.13 -0.26 13.75
N GLY A 322 -8.42 -0.01 13.91
CA GLY A 322 -9.06 1.20 13.38
C GLY A 322 -8.84 2.38 14.31
N HIS A 323 -8.79 3.61 13.80
CA HIS A 323 -8.61 4.80 14.65
C HIS A 323 -9.74 4.98 15.68
N PHE A 324 -10.96 4.52 15.36
CA PHE A 324 -12.06 4.50 16.33
C PHE A 324 -11.76 3.62 17.55
N HIS A 325 -10.89 2.60 17.44
CA HIS A 325 -10.47 1.81 18.60
C HIS A 325 -9.50 2.57 19.52
N ILE A 326 -8.88 3.65 19.03
CA ILE A 326 -7.84 4.42 19.72
C ILE A 326 -8.45 5.63 20.44
N THR A 327 -9.41 6.31 19.82
CA THR A 327 -10.03 7.52 20.38
C THR A 327 -11.53 7.60 20.10
N GLU A 328 -12.30 8.10 21.07
CA GLU A 328 -13.78 8.19 21.03
C GLU A 328 -14.33 9.12 19.95
N ASN A 329 -13.59 10.16 19.59
CA ASN A 329 -14.00 11.16 18.60
C ASN A 329 -13.63 10.78 17.16
N LYS A 330 -13.22 9.53 16.93
CA LYS A 330 -12.85 9.00 15.62
C LYS A 330 -13.79 7.88 15.21
N THR A 331 -14.05 7.84 13.91
CA THR A 331 -14.97 6.88 13.29
C THR A 331 -14.32 6.09 12.17
N ASP A 332 -13.07 6.40 11.81
CA ASP A 332 -12.28 5.71 10.80
C ASP A 332 -11.78 4.33 11.27
N PRO A 333 -11.78 3.30 10.39
CA PRO A 333 -12.07 3.34 8.95
C PRO A 333 -13.57 3.21 8.56
N GLY A 334 -14.49 3.35 9.52
CA GLY A 334 -15.92 3.43 9.27
C GLY A 334 -16.62 2.07 9.14
N PRO A 335 -17.96 2.08 9.03
CA PRO A 335 -18.75 0.86 8.99
C PRO A 335 -18.56 0.04 7.72
N ALA A 336 -18.11 0.65 6.62
CA ALA A 336 -17.90 -0.03 5.35
C ALA A 336 -16.55 -0.75 5.26
N PHE A 337 -15.60 -0.57 6.19
CA PHE A 337 -14.34 -1.31 6.09
C PHE A 337 -14.54 -2.82 6.29
N ASP A 338 -14.21 -3.63 5.28
CA ASP A 338 -14.31 -5.10 5.33
C ASP A 338 -13.05 -5.72 5.96
N TRP A 339 -13.08 -5.77 7.30
CA TRP A 339 -12.00 -6.32 8.12
C TRP A 339 -11.69 -7.79 7.82
N GLU A 340 -12.74 -8.61 7.62
CA GLU A 340 -12.59 -10.04 7.33
C GLU A 340 -11.93 -10.26 5.97
N ARG A 341 -12.33 -9.50 4.94
CA ARG A 341 -11.69 -9.56 3.63
C ARG A 341 -10.18 -9.28 3.70
N VAL A 342 -9.80 -8.22 4.41
CA VAL A 342 -8.39 -7.82 4.54
C VAL A 342 -7.58 -8.87 5.30
N VAL A 343 -8.03 -9.27 6.49
CA VAL A 343 -7.27 -10.21 7.32
C VAL A 343 -7.23 -11.61 6.72
N ARG A 344 -8.35 -12.11 6.18
CA ARG A 344 -8.36 -13.43 5.54
C ARG A 344 -7.44 -13.46 4.31
N GLY A 345 -7.55 -12.47 3.42
CA GLY A 345 -6.68 -12.37 2.25
C GLY A 345 -5.20 -12.26 2.63
N ALA A 346 -4.89 -11.48 3.67
CA ALA A 346 -3.51 -11.33 4.13
C ALA A 346 -2.95 -12.64 4.71
N LYS A 347 -3.72 -13.37 5.52
CA LYS A 347 -3.34 -14.69 6.04
C LYS A 347 -3.10 -15.69 4.91
N GLU A 348 -4.00 -15.75 3.91
CA GLU A 348 -3.86 -16.62 2.75
C GLU A 348 -2.54 -16.35 1.99
N LEU A 349 -2.16 -15.07 1.79
CA LEU A 349 -0.87 -14.72 1.17
C LEU A 349 0.34 -15.10 2.04
N MET A 350 0.24 -14.90 3.36
CA MET A 350 1.31 -15.26 4.30
C MET A 350 1.57 -16.78 4.35
N GLU A 351 0.53 -17.60 4.17
CA GLU A 351 0.64 -19.06 4.16
C GLU A 351 1.16 -19.61 2.82
N THR A 352 0.75 -19.01 1.70
CA THR A 352 1.06 -19.50 0.35
C THR A 352 2.36 -18.93 -0.22
N GLY A 353 2.85 -17.81 0.32
CA GLY A 353 4.10 -17.16 -0.10
C GLY A 353 4.05 -16.44 -1.45
N HIS A 354 2.87 -16.37 -2.10
CA HIS A 354 2.68 -15.78 -3.43
C HIS A 354 1.33 -15.08 -3.59
#